data_AF-A0A378BQC5-F1
#
_entry.id   AF-A0A378BQC5-F1
#
_cell.length_a   1.000
_cell.length_b   1.000
_cell.length_c   1.000
_cell.angle_alpha   90.00
_cell.angle_beta   90.00
_cell.angle_gamma   90.00
#
_symmetry.space_group_name_H-M   'P 1'
#
loop_
_entity.id
_entity.type
_entity.pdbx_description
1 polymer ?
#
loop_
_entity_poly.entity_id
_entity_poly.type
_entity_poly.pdbx_seq_one_letter_code
_entity_poly.pdbx_strand_id
1 'polypeptide(L)'
;MVIVDPCDALEIEQAVPAIADHQGPVYMRLLRGKVPLVLDKYDYQFELGKAKLLEDGNDVLIISSGLMTMRALEAAEKLRADNIGVAVLHVPTIKPLDEKAIIEQASKPGRLVVTAENHTAVGGLGEAVAALLMRKGVRCELDSVGLPDAFLLAAPCRPSTIATASPPRRLSKKLSIVCVNRTAMTHWPLSALGGLLMPASRRGILLQILCGLSQNLLDCAPSWHCGFCHLLSQ
;
A
#
# COMPACT_ATOMS: atom_id res chain seq x y z
N MET A 1 -9.94 18.32 13.62
CA MET A 1 -9.86 17.92 12.21
C MET A 1 -9.65 16.43 12.15
N VAL A 2 -10.62 15.72 11.57
CA VAL A 2 -10.62 14.28 11.30
C VAL A 2 -10.27 14.03 9.84
N ILE A 3 -9.50 12.99 9.55
CA ILE A 3 -9.08 12.62 8.19
C ILE A 3 -9.51 11.17 7.93
N VAL A 4 -10.35 10.97 6.92
CA VAL A 4 -10.87 9.66 6.50
C VAL A 4 -10.44 9.37 5.05
N ASP A 5 -9.98 8.17 4.80
CA ASP A 5 -9.53 7.65 3.52
C ASP A 5 -10.17 6.26 3.26
N PRO A 6 -11.43 6.24 2.78
CA PRO A 6 -12.21 5.03 2.58
C PRO A 6 -11.72 4.21 1.37
N CYS A 7 -11.87 2.89 1.45
CA CYS A 7 -11.36 1.89 0.53
C CYS A 7 -12.27 1.62 -0.67
N ASP A 8 -13.58 1.52 -0.45
CA ASP A 8 -14.55 1.15 -1.47
C ASP A 8 -15.91 1.81 -1.23
N ALA A 9 -16.88 1.49 -2.08
CA ALA A 9 -18.22 2.06 -2.00
C ALA A 9 -18.96 1.71 -0.70
N LEU A 10 -18.78 0.50 -0.18
CA LEU A 10 -19.41 0.05 1.07
C LEU A 10 -18.91 0.88 2.25
N GLU A 11 -17.60 1.11 2.33
CA GLU A 11 -17.06 1.96 3.39
C GLU A 11 -17.47 3.42 3.24
N ILE A 12 -17.59 3.95 2.01
CA ILE A 12 -18.10 5.31 1.79
C ILE A 12 -19.56 5.43 2.27
N GLU A 13 -20.41 4.46 1.93
CA GLU A 13 -21.82 4.45 2.35
C GLU A 13 -21.98 4.45 3.87
N GLN A 14 -21.10 3.75 4.59
CA GLN A 14 -21.09 3.69 6.06
C GLN A 14 -20.38 4.90 6.70
N ALA A 15 -19.34 5.45 6.06
CA ALA A 15 -18.58 6.56 6.59
C ALA A 15 -19.34 7.89 6.52
N VAL A 16 -20.13 8.12 5.47
CA VAL A 16 -20.92 9.36 5.31
C VAL A 16 -21.82 9.67 6.52
N PRO A 17 -22.69 8.75 7.01
CA PRO A 17 -23.51 9.03 8.20
C PRO A 17 -22.65 9.19 9.46
N ALA A 18 -21.62 8.36 9.66
CA ALA A 18 -20.72 8.49 10.81
C ALA A 18 -19.97 9.84 10.85
N ILE A 19 -19.63 10.39 9.68
CA ILE A 19 -19.03 11.71 9.52
C ILE A 19 -20.07 12.81 9.78
N ALA A 20 -21.30 12.64 9.31
CA ALA A 20 -22.38 13.61 9.53
C ALA A 20 -22.73 13.77 11.01
N ASP A 21 -22.65 12.69 11.79
CA ASP A 21 -22.89 12.70 13.24
C ASP A 21 -21.71 13.27 14.05
N HIS A 22 -20.50 13.33 13.45
CA HIS A 22 -19.30 13.79 14.14
C HIS A 22 -19.31 15.30 14.38
N GLN A 23 -19.05 15.69 15.64
CA GLN A 23 -18.92 17.10 16.03
C GLN A 23 -17.51 17.63 15.73
N GLY A 24 -17.35 18.27 14.59
CA GLY A 24 -16.13 18.96 14.22
C GLY A 24 -15.79 18.83 12.74
N PRO A 25 -14.68 19.44 12.29
CA PRO A 25 -14.32 19.42 10.88
C PRO A 25 -13.77 18.04 10.50
N VAL A 26 -14.30 17.49 9.41
CA VAL A 26 -13.89 16.23 8.79
C VAL A 26 -13.45 16.47 7.35
N TYR A 27 -12.32 15.88 6.98
CA TYR A 27 -11.84 15.79 5.62
C TYR A 27 -11.91 14.31 5.19
N MET A 28 -12.65 14.02 4.13
CA MET A 28 -12.74 12.68 3.55
C MET A 28 -12.19 12.69 2.13
N ARG A 29 -11.28 11.76 1.85
CA ARG A 29 -10.72 11.53 0.51
C ARG A 29 -11.67 10.62 -0.26
N LEU A 30 -11.87 10.91 -1.54
CA LEU A 30 -12.74 10.08 -2.37
C LEU A 30 -11.96 9.50 -3.54
N LEU A 31 -12.29 8.26 -3.86
CA LEU A 31 -11.67 7.52 -4.94
C LEU A 31 -12.25 7.95 -6.28
N ARG A 32 -11.39 7.97 -7.30
CA ARG A 32 -11.78 8.32 -8.66
C ARG A 32 -11.91 7.05 -9.49
N GLY A 33 -13.12 6.76 -9.94
CA GLY A 33 -13.38 5.70 -10.91
C GLY A 33 -14.10 4.49 -10.36
N LYS A 34 -14.15 3.44 -11.18
CA LYS A 34 -14.75 2.17 -10.77
C LYS A 34 -13.74 1.42 -9.93
N VAL A 35 -14.09 1.26 -8.66
CA VAL A 35 -13.29 0.57 -7.66
C VAL A 35 -14.03 -0.73 -7.30
N PRO A 36 -13.35 -1.89 -7.26
CA PRO A 36 -13.95 -3.13 -6.80
C PRO A 36 -14.47 -3.02 -5.36
N LEU A 37 -15.58 -3.70 -5.08
CA LEU A 37 -16.03 -3.94 -3.71
C LEU A 37 -15.15 -5.05 -3.12
N VAL A 38 -14.47 -4.78 -2.00
CA VAL A 38 -13.58 -5.76 -1.36
C VAL A 38 -13.91 -6.01 0.10
N LEU A 39 -14.50 -5.03 0.78
CA LEU A 39 -14.79 -5.11 2.21
C LEU A 39 -16.05 -5.93 2.53
N ASP A 40 -16.89 -6.17 1.52
CA ASP A 40 -18.10 -7.01 1.61
C ASP A 40 -17.82 -8.44 2.06
N LYS A 41 -16.62 -8.96 1.77
CA LYS A 41 -16.17 -10.30 2.17
C LYS A 41 -15.81 -10.44 3.65
N TYR A 42 -15.62 -9.33 4.36
CA TYR A 42 -15.01 -9.30 5.70
C TYR A 42 -15.99 -8.94 6.83
N ASP A 43 -17.30 -8.96 6.55
CA ASP A 43 -18.34 -8.45 7.47
C ASP A 43 -17.93 -7.09 8.08
N TYR A 44 -17.50 -6.21 7.19
CA TYR A 44 -16.88 -4.95 7.56
C TYR A 44 -17.92 -3.92 8.01
N GLN A 45 -17.65 -3.30 9.15
CA GLN A 45 -18.41 -2.15 9.67
C GLN A 45 -17.45 -1.01 9.95
N PHE A 46 -17.72 0.14 9.35
CA PHE A 46 -16.95 1.35 9.54
C PHE A 46 -17.25 1.95 10.92
N GLU A 47 -16.20 2.16 11.69
CA GLU A 47 -16.23 2.91 12.93
C GLU A 47 -15.19 4.03 12.87
N LEU A 48 -15.62 5.27 13.09
CA LEU A 48 -14.74 6.42 12.99
C LEU A 48 -13.60 6.33 14.02
N GLY A 49 -12.35 6.41 13.55
CA GLY A 49 -11.17 6.28 14.40
C GLY A 49 -10.78 4.85 14.76
N LYS A 50 -11.39 3.84 14.12
CA LYS A 50 -11.05 2.43 14.30
C LYS A 50 -10.41 1.83 13.07
N ALA A 51 -9.45 0.93 13.31
CA ALA A 51 -8.86 0.08 12.29
C ALA A 51 -9.46 -1.32 12.37
N LYS A 52 -9.47 -2.03 11.24
CA LYS A 52 -9.97 -3.41 11.14
C LYS A 52 -8.89 -4.32 10.59
N LEU A 53 -8.63 -5.42 11.30
CA LEU A 53 -7.84 -6.52 10.76
C LEU A 53 -8.72 -7.33 9.79
N LEU A 54 -8.34 -7.34 8.50
CA LEU A 54 -9.08 -8.04 7.46
C LEU A 54 -8.55 -9.47 7.28
N GLU A 55 -7.23 -9.61 7.22
CA GLU A 55 -6.54 -10.91 7.20
C GLU A 55 -5.50 -10.97 8.32
N ASP A 56 -5.27 -12.16 8.89
CA ASP A 56 -4.18 -12.41 9.83
C ASP A 56 -3.08 -13.26 9.16
N GLY A 57 -1.85 -13.07 9.61
CA GLY A 57 -0.66 -13.69 9.06
C GLY A 57 0.58 -13.32 9.86
N ASN A 58 1.59 -14.19 9.91
CA ASN A 58 2.67 -14.11 10.91
C ASN A 58 3.98 -13.52 10.43
N ASP A 59 4.17 -13.32 9.13
CA ASP A 59 5.46 -12.93 8.55
C ASP A 59 5.50 -11.44 8.21
N VAL A 60 4.38 -10.90 7.73
CA VAL A 60 4.28 -9.50 7.28
C VAL A 60 2.99 -8.88 7.81
N LEU A 61 3.06 -7.63 8.24
CA LEU A 61 1.90 -6.80 8.52
C LEU A 61 1.84 -5.66 7.51
N ILE A 62 0.78 -5.60 6.71
CA ILE A 62 0.49 -4.46 5.84
C ILE A 62 -0.55 -3.59 6.52
N ILE A 63 -0.18 -2.35 6.84
CA ILE A 63 -1.08 -1.31 7.37
C ILE A 63 -1.45 -0.40 6.21
N SER A 64 -2.71 -0.43 5.79
CA SER A 64 -3.14 0.22 4.56
C SER A 64 -4.33 1.15 4.76
N SER A 65 -4.46 2.15 3.90
CA SER A 65 -5.65 3.01 3.82
C SER A 65 -6.18 3.13 2.40
N GLY A 66 -7.44 3.51 2.28
CA GLY A 66 -8.07 3.82 1.00
C GLY A 66 -7.91 2.71 -0.04
N LEU A 67 -7.60 3.09 -1.27
CA LEU A 67 -7.45 2.13 -2.37
C LEU A 67 -6.28 1.15 -2.17
N MET A 68 -5.31 1.47 -1.32
CA MET A 68 -4.17 0.59 -1.09
C MET A 68 -4.56 -0.67 -0.32
N THR A 69 -5.67 -0.65 0.42
CA THR A 69 -6.21 -1.84 1.09
C THR A 69 -6.56 -2.95 0.09
N MET A 70 -7.15 -2.61 -1.06
CA MET A 70 -7.38 -3.59 -2.13
C MET A 70 -6.07 -4.21 -2.62
N ARG A 71 -5.03 -3.37 -2.81
CA ARG A 71 -3.71 -3.82 -3.26
C ARG A 71 -3.00 -4.65 -2.21
N ALA A 72 -3.18 -4.34 -0.93
CA ALA A 72 -2.67 -5.12 0.19
C ALA A 72 -3.28 -6.52 0.22
N LEU A 73 -4.59 -6.65 0.03
CA LEU A 73 -5.29 -7.94 -0.06
C LEU A 73 -4.82 -8.74 -1.29
N GLU A 74 -4.69 -8.11 -2.45
CA GLU A 74 -4.13 -8.77 -3.65
C GLU A 74 -2.68 -9.25 -3.43
N ALA A 75 -1.86 -8.47 -2.72
CA ALA A 75 -0.49 -8.86 -2.38
C ALA A 75 -0.47 -10.02 -1.37
N ALA A 76 -1.36 -10.00 -0.38
CA ALA A 76 -1.52 -11.06 0.61
C ALA A 76 -1.87 -12.40 -0.07
N GLU A 77 -2.82 -12.40 -1.00
CA GLU A 77 -3.19 -13.59 -1.78
C GLU A 77 -1.99 -14.17 -2.55
N LYS A 78 -1.23 -13.32 -3.25
CA LYS A 78 -0.06 -13.76 -4.02
C LYS A 78 1.03 -14.34 -3.13
N LEU A 79 1.32 -13.69 -2.01
CA LEU A 79 2.35 -14.12 -1.05
C LEU A 79 1.96 -15.41 -0.34
N ARG A 80 0.66 -15.65 -0.16
CA ARG A 80 0.14 -16.91 0.39
C ARG A 80 0.48 -18.10 -0.50
N ALA A 81 0.51 -17.93 -1.82
CA ALA A 81 0.96 -18.96 -2.75
C ALA A 81 2.43 -19.36 -2.54
N ASP A 82 3.24 -18.44 -2.00
CA ASP A 82 4.64 -18.66 -1.63
C ASP A 82 4.81 -19.07 -0.15
N ASN A 83 3.71 -19.44 0.53
CA ASN A 83 3.66 -19.78 1.97
C ASN A 83 4.12 -18.65 2.91
N ILE A 84 3.89 -17.39 2.53
CA ILE A 84 4.16 -16.23 3.38
C ILE A 84 2.84 -15.75 3.98
N GLY A 85 2.76 -15.73 5.31
CA GLY A 85 1.59 -15.27 6.06
C GLY A 85 1.55 -13.76 6.17
N VAL A 86 0.58 -13.12 5.52
CA VAL A 86 0.43 -11.66 5.50
C VAL A 86 -0.82 -11.25 6.28
N ALA A 87 -0.62 -10.44 7.32
CA ALA A 87 -1.70 -9.73 7.99
C ALA A 87 -2.00 -8.41 7.26
N VAL A 88 -3.28 -8.10 7.08
CA VAL A 88 -3.72 -6.84 6.45
C VAL A 88 -4.60 -6.07 7.44
N LEU A 89 -4.06 -4.96 7.94
CA LEU A 89 -4.75 -4.02 8.81
C LEU A 89 -5.22 -2.82 7.98
N HIS A 90 -6.53 -2.69 7.82
CA HIS A 90 -7.17 -1.56 7.16
C HIS A 90 -7.40 -0.42 8.15
N VAL A 91 -6.87 0.76 7.82
CA VAL A 91 -6.90 1.98 8.64
C VAL A 91 -7.57 3.09 7.82
N PRO A 92 -8.92 3.17 7.82
CA PRO A 92 -9.64 4.18 7.06
C PRO A 92 -9.59 5.56 7.71
N THR A 93 -9.30 5.65 9.00
CA THR A 93 -9.17 6.94 9.70
C THR A 93 -7.70 7.22 9.97
N ILE A 94 -7.13 8.16 9.22
CA ILE A 94 -5.73 8.59 9.40
C ILE A 94 -5.59 9.48 10.64
N LYS A 95 -6.65 10.25 10.96
CA LYS A 95 -6.70 11.11 12.15
C LYS A 95 -8.13 11.15 12.69
N PRO A 96 -8.39 10.77 13.96
CA PRO A 96 -7.44 10.16 14.90
C PRO A 96 -7.03 8.74 14.46
N LEU A 97 -5.80 8.37 14.77
CA LEU A 97 -5.25 7.05 14.45
C LEU A 97 -5.69 6.03 15.50
N ASP A 98 -6.03 4.80 15.11
CA ASP A 98 -6.30 3.71 16.06
C ASP A 98 -4.99 3.18 16.65
N GLU A 99 -4.49 3.89 17.67
CA GLU A 99 -3.23 3.55 18.31
C GLU A 99 -3.20 2.11 18.84
N LYS A 100 -4.33 1.65 19.40
CA LYS A 100 -4.40 0.35 20.06
C LYS A 100 -4.23 -0.77 19.05
N ALA A 101 -5.01 -0.75 17.97
CA ALA A 101 -4.97 -1.80 16.94
C ALA A 101 -3.60 -1.86 16.26
N ILE A 102 -3.01 -0.71 15.94
CA ILE A 102 -1.70 -0.64 15.29
C ILE A 102 -0.60 -1.18 16.20
N ILE A 103 -0.57 -0.76 17.47
CA ILE A 103 0.42 -1.28 18.44
C ILE A 103 0.26 -2.78 18.62
N GLU A 104 -0.97 -3.27 18.76
CA GLU A 104 -1.26 -4.69 18.96
C GLU A 104 -0.72 -5.54 17.80
N GLN A 105 -0.95 -5.13 16.55
CA GLN A 105 -0.47 -5.89 15.39
C GLN A 105 1.04 -5.71 15.16
N ALA A 106 1.56 -4.49 15.30
CA ALA A 106 2.96 -4.18 15.05
C ALA A 106 3.92 -4.72 16.13
N SER A 107 3.41 -4.96 17.35
CA SER A 107 4.21 -5.52 18.45
C SER A 107 4.40 -7.04 18.35
N LYS A 108 3.69 -7.72 17.44
CA LYS A 108 3.85 -9.16 17.25
C LYS A 108 5.26 -9.43 16.70
N PRO A 109 6.04 -10.33 17.34
CA PRO A 109 7.44 -10.53 17.01
C PRO A 109 7.59 -11.18 15.63
N GLY A 110 8.73 -10.93 14.99
CA GLY A 110 9.12 -11.59 13.75
C GLY A 110 8.51 -11.01 12.48
N ARG A 111 7.59 -10.04 12.56
CA ARG A 111 6.92 -9.44 11.39
C ARG A 111 7.71 -8.28 10.79
N LEU A 112 7.72 -8.18 9.47
CA LEU A 112 8.00 -6.93 8.75
C LEU A 112 6.72 -6.09 8.71
N VAL A 113 6.78 -4.83 9.13
CA VAL A 113 5.65 -3.90 9.05
C VAL A 113 5.81 -3.03 7.81
N VAL A 114 4.78 -2.99 6.97
CA VAL A 114 4.75 -2.16 5.76
C VAL A 114 3.52 -1.28 5.79
N THR A 115 3.71 0.03 5.66
CA THR A 115 2.58 0.96 5.48
C THR A 115 2.31 1.14 3.98
N ALA A 116 1.04 1.24 3.59
CA ALA A 116 0.65 1.38 2.19
C ALA A 116 -0.45 2.43 2.02
N GLU A 117 -0.12 3.54 1.36
CA GLU A 117 -1.04 4.66 1.17
C GLU A 117 -0.96 5.26 -0.23
N ASN A 118 -2.09 5.75 -0.74
CA ASN A 118 -2.14 6.52 -1.98
C ASN A 118 -1.92 8.02 -1.71
N HIS A 119 -0.85 8.35 -1.01
CA HIS A 119 -0.47 9.72 -0.64
C HIS A 119 1.06 9.85 -0.73
N THR A 120 1.60 11.07 -0.69
CA THR A 120 3.05 11.24 -0.55
C THR A 120 3.53 10.54 0.73
N ALA A 121 4.72 9.95 0.66
CA ALA A 121 5.38 9.34 1.80
C ALA A 121 5.60 10.34 2.95
N VAL A 122 5.57 11.64 2.66
CA VAL A 122 5.75 12.73 3.63
C VAL A 122 4.40 13.15 4.22
N GLY A 123 4.27 13.14 5.55
CA GLY A 123 3.07 13.58 6.27
C GLY A 123 1.86 12.64 6.20
N GLY A 124 2.05 11.43 5.69
CA GLY A 124 1.00 10.44 5.47
C GLY A 124 0.77 9.46 6.63
N LEU A 125 0.08 8.36 6.32
CA LEU A 125 -0.10 7.20 7.19
C LEU A 125 1.25 6.63 7.66
N GLY A 126 2.24 6.53 6.76
CA GLY A 126 3.56 5.98 7.06
C GLY A 126 4.25 6.69 8.21
N GLU A 127 4.33 8.01 8.14
CA GLU A 127 4.91 8.84 9.21
C GLU A 127 4.06 8.82 10.48
N ALA A 128 2.73 8.84 10.36
CA ALA A 128 1.84 8.78 11.53
C ALA A 128 2.04 7.47 12.33
N VAL A 129 2.14 6.34 11.62
CA VAL A 129 2.44 5.02 12.21
C VAL A 129 3.85 5.01 12.79
N ALA A 130 4.86 5.46 12.05
CA ALA A 130 6.24 5.50 12.52
C ALA A 130 6.38 6.32 13.82
N ALA A 131 5.77 7.51 13.86
CA ALA A 131 5.76 8.37 15.04
C ALA A 131 5.05 7.73 16.22
N LEU A 132 3.91 7.06 15.99
CA LEU A 132 3.19 6.33 17.02
C LEU A 132 4.08 5.23 17.63
N LEU A 133 4.63 4.34 16.80
CA LEU A 133 5.43 3.21 17.24
C LEU A 133 6.65 3.69 18.05
N MET A 134 7.33 4.72 17.55
CA MET A 134 8.48 5.33 18.24
C MET A 134 8.10 5.92 19.60
N ARG A 135 7.01 6.69 19.67
CA ARG A 135 6.54 7.32 20.93
C ARG A 135 6.11 6.29 21.98
N LYS A 136 5.63 5.12 21.55
CA LYS A 136 5.16 4.05 22.42
C LYS A 136 6.24 3.00 22.72
N GLY A 137 7.44 3.16 22.16
CA GLY A 137 8.56 2.24 22.39
C GLY A 137 8.41 0.88 21.70
N VAL A 138 7.55 0.77 20.68
CA VAL A 138 7.38 -0.45 19.89
C VAL A 138 8.48 -0.49 18.82
N ARG A 139 9.27 -1.57 18.82
CA ARG A 139 10.37 -1.76 17.87
C ARG A 139 10.02 -2.85 16.87
N CYS A 140 9.96 -2.48 15.59
CA CYS A 140 9.76 -3.40 14.48
C CYS A 140 10.58 -2.93 13.27
N GLU A 141 10.80 -3.83 12.32
CA GLU A 141 11.23 -3.43 10.98
C GLU A 141 10.03 -2.76 10.29
N LEU A 142 10.20 -1.51 9.87
CA LEU A 142 9.14 -0.70 9.25
C LEU A 142 9.60 -0.22 7.88
N ASP A 143 8.75 -0.40 6.88
CA ASP A 143 8.88 0.18 5.55
C ASP A 143 7.56 0.87 5.14
N SER A 144 7.61 1.67 4.07
CA SER A 144 6.47 2.45 3.60
C SER A 144 6.38 2.48 2.08
N VAL A 145 5.16 2.26 1.59
CA VAL A 145 4.77 2.39 0.19
C VAL A 145 3.86 3.60 0.08
N GLY A 146 4.41 4.66 -0.52
CA GLY A 146 3.70 5.90 -0.82
C GLY A 146 4.21 6.52 -2.12
N LEU A 147 3.60 7.62 -2.53
CA LEU A 147 4.10 8.43 -3.64
C LEU A 147 5.42 9.11 -3.23
N PRO A 148 6.39 9.25 -4.14
CA PRO A 148 7.60 10.02 -3.86
C PRO A 148 7.26 11.51 -3.63
N ASP A 149 8.14 12.22 -2.92
CA ASP A 149 8.05 13.67 -2.75
C ASP A 149 8.44 14.41 -4.03
N ALA A 150 7.63 14.25 -5.07
CA ALA A 150 7.81 14.82 -6.37
C ALA A 150 6.48 14.93 -7.10
N PHE A 151 6.39 15.93 -8.00
CA PHE A 151 5.26 15.98 -8.92
C PHE A 151 5.32 14.81 -9.90
N LEU A 152 4.20 14.11 -10.04
CA LEU A 152 4.06 13.01 -10.97
C LEU A 152 3.55 13.54 -12.30
N LEU A 153 4.21 13.13 -13.39
CA LEU A 153 3.79 13.50 -14.74
C LEU A 153 2.39 12.95 -15.01
N ALA A 154 1.54 13.78 -15.62
CA ALA A 154 0.23 13.38 -16.08
C ALA A 154 0.37 12.43 -17.29
N ALA A 155 0.59 11.15 -17.01
CA ALA A 155 0.60 10.09 -18.00
C ALA A 155 -0.63 9.19 -17.82
N PRO A 156 -1.25 8.70 -18.91
CA PRO A 156 -2.08 7.51 -18.79
C PRO A 156 -1.21 6.40 -18.21
N CYS A 157 -1.75 5.61 -17.29
CA CYS A 157 -1.07 4.45 -16.73
C CYS A 157 -0.86 3.42 -17.85
N ARG A 158 0.22 3.55 -18.62
CA ARG A 158 0.67 2.54 -19.57
C ARG A 158 1.59 1.57 -18.83
N PRO A 159 1.47 0.26 -19.06
CA PRO A 159 2.55 -0.67 -18.72
C PRO A 159 3.80 -0.21 -19.47
N SER A 160 4.81 0.21 -18.71
CA SER A 160 6.17 0.59 -19.12
C SER A 160 6.39 0.84 -20.63
N THR A 161 6.38 2.11 -21.03
CA THR A 161 7.21 2.53 -22.17
C THR A 161 8.07 3.67 -21.69
N ILE A 162 9.37 3.38 -21.54
CA ILE A 162 10.44 4.35 -21.35
C ILE A 162 10.27 5.42 -22.45
N ALA A 163 9.99 6.66 -22.05
CA ALA A 163 9.91 7.77 -22.98
C ALA A 163 11.34 8.17 -23.40
N THR A 164 11.84 7.59 -24.49
CA THR A 164 12.74 8.35 -25.36
C THR A 164 11.88 9.29 -26.21
N ALA A 165 12.30 10.54 -26.26
CA ALA A 165 11.55 11.66 -26.83
C ALA A 165 11.11 11.43 -28.27
N SER A 166 9.80 11.58 -28.56
CA SER A 166 9.18 12.03 -29.82
C SER A 166 7.64 12.07 -29.68
N PRO A 167 6.89 13.03 -30.27
CA PRO A 167 5.44 13.12 -30.10
C PRO A 167 4.68 12.30 -31.15
N PRO A 168 3.54 11.68 -30.80
CA PRO A 168 2.36 11.91 -31.65
C PRO A 168 0.98 11.91 -30.94
N ARG A 169 0.15 12.86 -31.41
CA ARG A 169 -1.28 12.82 -31.80
C ARG A 169 -2.24 11.82 -31.11
N ARG A 170 -3.32 12.41 -30.56
CA ARG A 170 -4.73 11.93 -30.45
C ARG A 170 -4.96 10.43 -30.18
N LEU A 171 -5.48 10.07 -28.99
CA LEU A 171 -6.87 9.55 -28.81
C LEU A 171 -7.17 9.13 -27.34
N SER A 172 -8.41 9.40 -26.96
CA SER A 172 -9.25 8.75 -25.94
C SER A 172 -8.93 8.96 -24.44
N LYS A 173 -9.90 9.59 -23.78
CA LYS A 173 -10.07 9.74 -22.35
C LYS A 173 -10.32 8.36 -21.72
N LYS A 174 -9.40 7.84 -20.90
CA LYS A 174 -9.70 6.81 -19.90
C LYS A 174 -8.97 7.09 -18.59
N LEU A 175 -9.68 6.79 -17.52
CA LEU A 175 -9.48 7.16 -16.13
C LEU A 175 -8.25 6.45 -15.53
N SER A 176 -7.44 7.18 -14.77
CA SER A 176 -6.11 6.75 -14.29
C SER A 176 -6.04 6.62 -12.77
N ILE A 177 -5.49 5.50 -12.31
CA ILE A 177 -4.91 5.30 -10.98
C ILE A 177 -3.39 5.39 -11.15
N VAL A 178 -2.73 6.10 -10.23
CA VAL A 178 -1.28 6.35 -10.27
C VAL A 178 -0.55 5.08 -9.82
N CYS A 179 0.33 4.58 -10.70
CA CYS A 179 1.24 3.49 -10.39
C CYS A 179 2.60 4.08 -9.95
N VAL A 180 3.08 3.68 -8.78
CA VAL A 180 4.40 4.12 -8.27
C VAL A 180 5.49 3.28 -8.92
N ASN A 181 6.45 4.00 -9.49
CA ASN A 181 7.43 3.51 -10.44
C ASN A 181 8.70 2.93 -9.76
N ARG A 182 9.35 2.04 -10.51
CA ARG A 182 10.61 1.31 -10.28
C ARG A 182 11.87 2.19 -10.23
N THR A 183 11.74 3.52 -10.37
CA THR A 183 12.87 4.46 -10.52
C THR A 183 13.69 4.67 -9.26
N ALA A 184 13.24 4.22 -8.09
CA ALA A 184 14.06 4.24 -6.87
C ALA A 184 15.16 3.15 -6.84
N MET A 185 15.20 2.22 -7.82
CA MET A 185 16.17 1.11 -7.83
C MET A 185 17.33 1.26 -8.84
N THR A 186 17.31 2.23 -9.76
CA THR A 186 18.36 2.36 -10.79
C THR A 186 19.53 3.28 -10.42
N HIS A 187 19.49 3.91 -9.24
CA HIS A 187 20.61 4.68 -8.69
C HIS A 187 21.18 4.09 -7.40
N TRP A 188 20.76 2.89 -7.01
CA TRP A 188 21.43 2.16 -5.94
C TRP A 188 22.63 1.43 -6.55
N PRO A 189 23.88 1.88 -6.35
CA PRO A 189 25.00 1.04 -6.73
C PRO A 189 24.87 -0.25 -5.92
N LEU A 190 25.07 -1.41 -6.57
CA LEU A 190 25.04 -2.73 -5.92
C LEU A 190 25.96 -2.80 -4.68
N SER A 191 26.92 -1.87 -4.54
CA SER A 191 27.75 -1.69 -3.35
C SER A 191 27.00 -1.18 -2.11
N ALA A 192 25.87 -0.47 -2.24
CA ALA A 192 25.09 0.03 -1.11
C ALA A 192 24.02 -0.97 -0.60
N LEU A 193 23.90 -2.14 -1.21
CA LEU A 193 23.19 -3.30 -0.64
C LEU A 193 24.02 -4.03 0.43
N GLY A 194 25.30 -3.71 0.59
CA GLY A 194 26.15 -4.25 1.67
C GLY A 194 25.87 -3.63 3.05
N GLY A 195 25.12 -2.52 3.12
CA GLY A 195 24.94 -1.74 4.35
C GLY A 195 23.58 -1.88 5.06
N LEU A 196 22.58 -2.51 4.43
CA LEU A 196 21.31 -2.79 5.10
C LEU A 196 21.47 -4.08 5.92
N LEU A 197 21.48 -3.97 7.25
CA LEU A 197 21.36 -5.11 8.17
C LEU A 197 19.93 -5.69 8.10
N MET A 198 19.56 -6.24 6.95
CA MET A 198 18.37 -7.06 6.77
C MET A 198 18.78 -8.43 6.22
N PRO A 199 18.34 -9.54 6.85
CA PRO A 199 18.57 -10.89 6.34
C PRO A 199 18.13 -11.03 4.88
N ALA A 200 18.87 -11.78 4.07
CA ALA A 200 18.60 -11.96 2.64
C ALA A 200 17.16 -12.46 2.35
N SER A 201 16.60 -13.29 3.24
CA SER A 201 15.22 -13.77 3.16
C SER A 201 14.18 -12.64 3.22
N ARG A 202 14.42 -11.60 4.03
CA ARG A 202 13.48 -10.48 4.20
C ARG A 202 13.51 -9.48 3.04
N ARG A 203 14.67 -9.34 2.37
CA ARG A 203 14.78 -8.55 1.14
C ARG A 203 13.98 -9.16 -0.02
N GLY A 204 13.96 -10.49 -0.10
CA GLY A 204 13.12 -11.22 -1.06
C GLY A 204 11.64 -10.94 -0.84
N ILE A 205 11.18 -11.04 0.42
CA ILE A 205 9.79 -10.75 0.81
C ILE A 205 9.41 -9.30 0.50
N LEU A 206 10.24 -8.33 0.87
CA LEU A 206 9.99 -6.92 0.55
C LEU A 206 9.92 -6.68 -0.95
N LEU A 207 10.85 -7.27 -1.72
CA LEU A 207 10.83 -7.16 -3.17
C LEU A 207 9.57 -7.80 -3.75
N GLN A 208 9.10 -8.93 -3.23
CA GLN A 208 7.85 -9.58 -3.63
C GLN A 208 6.61 -8.78 -3.24
N ILE A 209 6.58 -8.11 -2.08
CA ILE A 209 5.49 -7.19 -1.70
C ILE A 209 5.45 -6.02 -2.67
N LEU A 210 6.59 -5.36 -2.89
CA LEU A 210 6.72 -4.25 -3.85
C LEU A 210 6.36 -4.72 -5.27
N CYS A 211 6.76 -5.95 -5.64
CA CYS A 211 6.41 -6.54 -6.92
C CYS A 211 4.91 -6.83 -6.99
N GLY A 212 4.29 -7.47 -6.01
CA GLY A 212 2.87 -7.79 -5.95
C GLY A 212 1.98 -6.55 -5.99
N LEU A 213 2.36 -5.50 -5.26
CA LEU A 213 1.75 -4.18 -5.32
C LEU A 213 1.91 -3.51 -6.71
N SER A 214 2.93 -3.89 -7.48
CA SER A 214 3.21 -3.39 -8.84
C SER A 214 2.81 -4.31 -10.01
N GLN A 215 2.66 -5.63 -9.81
CA GLN A 215 2.62 -6.65 -10.88
C GLN A 215 1.23 -6.83 -11.49
N ASN A 216 0.16 -6.37 -10.84
CA ASN A 216 -1.16 -6.31 -11.46
C ASN A 216 -1.27 -5.22 -12.57
N LEU A 217 -0.14 -4.62 -12.97
CA LEU A 217 -0.01 -3.85 -14.22
C LEU A 217 0.44 -4.67 -15.43
N LEU A 218 0.96 -5.90 -15.24
CA LEU A 218 1.45 -6.75 -16.34
C LEU A 218 0.37 -7.69 -16.92
N ASP A 219 -0.73 -7.94 -16.22
CA ASP A 219 -1.84 -8.78 -16.72
C ASP A 219 -2.63 -8.14 -17.89
N CYS A 220 -2.22 -6.95 -18.36
CA CYS A 220 -2.67 -6.36 -19.62
C CYS A 220 -1.75 -6.69 -20.83
N ALA A 221 -0.74 -7.55 -20.68
CA ALA A 221 0.10 -8.00 -21.80
C ALA A 221 0.49 -9.49 -21.66
N PRO A 222 0.11 -10.38 -22.59
CA PRO A 222 0.31 -11.83 -22.49
C PRO A 222 1.71 -12.29 -22.91
N SER A 223 2.74 -11.49 -22.69
CA SER A 223 4.13 -11.91 -22.86
C SER A 223 4.96 -11.02 -21.96
N TRP A 224 5.83 -11.59 -21.14
CA TRP A 224 7.15 -11.11 -20.74
C TRP A 224 7.54 -11.82 -19.43
N HIS A 225 8.46 -12.78 -19.55
CA HIS A 225 9.09 -13.45 -18.41
C HIS A 225 9.95 -12.45 -17.61
N CYS A 226 9.77 -12.47 -16.29
CA CYS A 226 10.61 -11.75 -15.35
C CYS A 226 12.02 -12.35 -15.34
N GLY A 227 13.04 -11.58 -15.74
CA GLY A 227 14.45 -11.99 -15.79
C GLY A 227 15.09 -12.37 -14.44
N PHE A 228 14.33 -12.34 -13.33
CA PHE A 228 14.79 -12.85 -12.04
C PHE A 228 14.65 -14.38 -11.92
N CYS A 229 13.75 -15.00 -12.70
CA CYS A 229 13.61 -16.47 -12.73
C CYS A 229 14.83 -17.19 -13.29
N HIS A 230 15.72 -16.51 -14.03
CA HIS A 230 16.88 -17.18 -14.65
C HIS A 230 18.09 -17.34 -13.71
N LEU A 231 18.12 -16.62 -12.59
CA LEU A 231 19.23 -16.64 -11.62
C LEU A 231 19.03 -17.65 -10.48
N LEU A 232 17.83 -18.23 -10.35
CA LEU A 232 17.55 -19.34 -9.43
C LEU A 232 17.56 -20.70 -10.13
N SER A 233 17.82 -20.73 -11.44
CA SER A 233 17.91 -21.95 -12.25
C SER A 233 19.33 -22.26 -12.72
N GLN A 234 20.36 -21.68 -12.08
CA GLN A 234 21.77 -22.06 -12.25
C GLN A 234 22.41 -22.26 -10.87
#